data_AF-A0A3L7VYP9-F1
#
_entry.id   AF-A0A3L7VYP9-F1
#
_cell.length_a   1.000
_cell.length_b   1.000
_cell.length_c   1.000
_cell.angle_alpha   90.00
_cell.angle_beta   90.00
_cell.angle_gamma   90.00
#
_symmetry.space_group_name_H-M   'P 1'
#
loop_
_entity.id
_entity.type
_entity.pdbx_description
1 polymer ?
#
loop_
_entity_poly.entity_id
_entity_poly.type
_entity_poly.pdbx_seq_one_letter_code
_entity_poly.pdbx_strand_id
1 'polypeptide(L)'
;MSRLRRVKIAGRWVDAPAWALALPFEVRPMRGFRPEGWGYWRTTLALLAKAAKARRLDVRWVRIHEHIGTRREPSHPFGWVVTETGEMFLCSYDKGTALHELAHLESGDSHGDPWARACFELHRKFLPRAAVRAADLEVTRYLSGRREWKRRFGERPPKQPVPKSAWVKR
;
A
#
# COMPACT_ATOMS: atom_id res chain seq x y z
N MET A 1 -1.31 21.72 11.24
CA MET A 1 -0.73 21.05 10.04
C MET A 1 0.75 21.39 9.97
N SER A 2 1.62 20.44 9.64
CA SER A 2 3.06 20.71 9.46
C SER A 2 3.27 21.66 8.27
N ARG A 3 4.18 22.64 8.41
CA ARG A 3 4.55 23.56 7.33
C ARG A 3 5.04 22.78 6.10
N LEU A 4 4.40 23.02 4.95
CA LEU A 4 4.81 22.41 3.68
C LEU A 4 6.03 23.13 3.11
N ARG A 5 6.88 22.38 2.42
CA ARG A 5 8.06 22.88 1.71
C ARG A 5 7.86 22.66 0.22
N ARG A 6 8.11 23.70 -0.57
CA ARG A 6 8.09 23.60 -2.02
C ARG A 6 9.39 22.99 -2.52
N VAL A 7 9.30 21.83 -3.16
CA VAL A 7 10.45 21.04 -3.62
C VAL A 7 10.22 20.52 -5.04
N LYS A 8 11.29 20.16 -5.75
CA LYS A 8 11.21 19.57 -7.09
C LYS A 8 11.29 18.05 -6.99
N ILE A 9 10.20 17.36 -7.34
CA ILE A 9 10.05 15.89 -7.29
C ILE A 9 9.70 15.40 -8.69
N ALA A 10 10.50 14.48 -9.24
CA ALA A 10 10.33 13.97 -10.61
C ALA A 10 10.06 15.09 -11.65
N GLY A 11 10.85 16.16 -11.58
CA GLY A 11 10.76 17.32 -12.49
C GLY A 11 9.64 18.33 -12.18
N ARG A 12 8.77 18.08 -11.20
CA ARG A 12 7.61 18.93 -10.87
C ARG A 12 7.76 19.59 -9.51
N TRP A 13 7.33 20.85 -9.39
CA TRP A 13 7.25 21.52 -8.10
C TRP A 13 6.05 21.00 -7.30
N VAL A 14 6.30 20.56 -6.07
CA VAL A 14 5.31 19.96 -5.18
C VAL A 14 5.50 20.53 -3.78
N ASP A 15 4.39 20.83 -3.10
CA ASP A 15 4.39 21.17 -1.68
C ASP A 15 4.30 19.88 -0.84
N ALA A 16 5.39 19.55 -0.15
CA ALA A 16 5.53 18.32 0.61
C ALA A 16 5.86 18.61 2.09
N PRO A 17 5.31 17.84 3.04
CA PRO A 17 5.65 17.98 4.44
C PRO A 17 7.04 17.39 4.73
N ALA A 18 7.74 17.96 5.70
CA ALA A 18 9.11 17.53 6.05
C ALA A 18 9.22 16.02 6.37
N TRP A 19 8.19 15.43 6.97
CA TRP A 19 8.20 13.99 7.28
C TRP A 19 8.20 13.11 6.02
N ALA A 20 7.55 13.55 4.92
CA ALA A 20 7.52 12.78 3.68
C ALA A 20 8.86 12.82 2.97
N LEU A 21 9.58 13.95 3.08
CA LEU A 21 10.92 14.14 2.54
C LEU A 21 12.00 13.39 3.33
N ALA A 22 11.72 12.99 4.57
CA ALA A 22 12.63 12.24 5.42
C ALA A 22 12.47 10.71 5.28
N LEU A 23 11.56 10.24 4.42
CA LEU A 23 11.40 8.82 4.13
C LEU A 23 12.59 8.31 3.30
N PRO A 24 12.95 7.01 3.38
CA PRO A 24 14.07 6.44 2.65
C PRO A 24 13.82 6.33 1.13
N PHE A 25 12.65 6.73 0.67
CA PHE A 25 12.23 6.72 -0.73
C PHE A 25 11.59 8.04 -1.12
N GLU A 26 11.67 8.42 -2.39
CA GLU A 26 11.03 9.64 -2.87
C GLU A 26 9.51 9.43 -2.99
N VAL A 27 8.72 10.26 -2.32
CA VAL A 27 7.26 10.25 -2.47
C VAL A 27 6.85 11.14 -3.63
N ARG A 28 6.14 10.58 -4.62
CA ARG A 28 5.74 11.27 -5.86
C ARG A 28 4.22 11.45 -5.93
N PRO A 29 3.65 12.58 -5.50
CA PRO A 29 2.22 12.81 -5.67
C PRO A 29 1.80 12.88 -7.15
N MET A 30 0.64 12.33 -7.47
CA MET A 30 0.01 12.50 -8.77
C MET A 30 -0.37 13.96 -9.04
N ARG A 31 -0.59 14.30 -10.32
CA ARG A 31 -1.06 15.65 -10.69
C ARG A 31 -2.42 15.90 -10.02
N GLY A 32 -2.58 17.08 -9.42
CA GLY A 32 -3.82 17.45 -8.71
C GLY A 32 -3.93 16.89 -7.29
N PHE A 33 -2.88 16.27 -6.74
CA PHE A 33 -2.84 15.86 -5.34
C PHE A 33 -3.00 17.08 -4.42
N ARG A 34 -4.01 17.06 -3.55
CA ARG A 34 -4.26 18.16 -2.61
C ARG A 34 -3.42 18.03 -1.33
N PRO A 35 -3.04 19.15 -0.71
CA PRO A 35 -2.29 19.17 0.55
C PRO A 35 -2.91 18.33 1.69
N GLU A 36 -4.24 18.27 1.78
CA GLU A 36 -4.96 17.51 2.80
C GLU A 36 -4.69 16.00 2.68
N GLY A 37 -4.44 15.51 1.46
CA GLY A 37 -4.11 14.11 1.17
C GLY A 37 -2.91 13.60 1.96
N TRP A 38 -1.94 14.47 2.27
CA TRP A 38 -0.75 14.11 3.04
C TRP A 38 -1.08 13.51 4.42
N GLY A 39 -2.13 14.00 5.07
CA GLY A 39 -2.55 13.52 6.39
C GLY A 39 -2.93 12.03 6.36
N TYR A 40 -3.64 11.63 5.32
CA TYR A 40 -4.09 10.25 5.14
C TYR A 40 -2.94 9.29 4.81
N TRP A 41 -2.00 9.73 4.00
CA TRP A 41 -0.86 8.92 3.56
C TRP A 41 0.20 8.68 4.64
N ARG A 42 0.29 9.56 5.64
CA ARG A 42 1.37 9.56 6.62
C ARG A 42 1.61 8.20 7.27
N THR A 43 0.56 7.55 7.77
CA THR A 43 0.72 6.30 8.51
C THR A 43 1.04 5.12 7.60
N THR A 44 0.58 5.15 6.35
CA THR A 44 0.80 4.10 5.37
C THR A 44 2.22 4.16 4.81
N LEU A 45 2.71 5.36 4.46
CA LEU A 45 4.09 5.54 4.01
C LEU A 45 5.11 5.27 5.12
N ALA A 46 4.80 5.66 6.36
CA ALA A 46 5.64 5.32 7.51
C ALA A 46 5.70 3.80 7.76
N LEU A 47 4.56 3.10 7.62
CA LEU A 47 4.51 1.64 7.71
C LEU A 47 5.30 0.99 6.58
N LEU A 48 5.16 1.47 5.34
CA LEU A 48 5.88 0.97 4.18
C LEU A 48 7.40 1.11 4.38
N ALA A 49 7.87 2.28 4.83
CA ALA A 49 9.28 2.51 5.14
C ALA A 49 9.80 1.57 6.25
N LYS A 50 9.00 1.35 7.31
CA LYS A 50 9.35 0.40 8.37
C LYS A 50 9.44 -1.03 7.83
N ALA A 51 8.47 -1.46 7.03
CA ALA A 51 8.42 -2.82 6.48
C ALA A 51 9.56 -3.07 5.48
N ALA A 52 9.78 -2.14 4.54
CA ALA A 52 10.87 -2.23 3.57
C ALA A 52 12.24 -2.30 4.26
N LYS A 53 12.49 -1.43 5.25
CA LYS A 53 13.74 -1.47 6.04
C LYS A 53 13.92 -2.81 6.77
N ALA A 54 12.88 -3.31 7.42
CA ALA A 54 12.93 -4.56 8.17
C ALA A 54 13.11 -5.79 7.28
N ARG A 55 12.68 -5.72 6.02
CA ARG A 55 12.84 -6.77 5.00
C ARG A 55 14.05 -6.55 4.08
N ARG A 56 14.81 -5.45 4.28
CA ARG A 56 15.94 -5.05 3.44
C ARG A 56 15.57 -4.90 1.95
N LEU A 57 14.38 -4.37 1.69
CA LEU A 57 13.87 -4.12 0.35
C LEU A 57 14.19 -2.69 -0.08
N ASP A 58 14.67 -2.54 -1.30
CA ASP A 58 14.96 -1.23 -1.89
C ASP A 58 13.72 -0.69 -2.61
N VAL A 59 13.05 0.27 -1.98
CA VAL A 59 11.98 1.03 -2.60
C VAL A 59 12.58 2.35 -3.06
N ARG A 60 12.63 2.60 -4.36
CA ARG A 60 13.27 3.81 -4.91
C ARG A 60 12.37 5.03 -4.78
N TRP A 61 11.12 4.88 -5.19
CA TRP A 61 10.11 5.92 -5.07
C TRP A 61 8.71 5.32 -5.01
N VAL A 62 7.80 6.06 -4.39
CA VAL A 62 6.39 5.69 -4.23
C VAL A 62 5.51 6.79 -4.79
N ARG A 63 4.81 6.50 -5.89
CA ARG A 63 3.82 7.40 -6.47
C ARG A 63 2.48 7.22 -5.77
N ILE A 64 1.93 8.31 -5.28
CA ILE A 64 0.68 8.32 -4.50
C ILE A 64 -0.41 9.12 -5.20
N HIS A 65 -1.64 8.68 -5.01
CA HIS A 65 -2.86 9.34 -5.48
C HIS A 65 -3.83 9.59 -4.33
N GLU A 66 -4.88 10.39 -4.55
CA GLU A 66 -5.98 10.55 -3.61
C GLU A 66 -7.30 10.66 -4.35
N HIS A 67 -8.38 10.26 -3.68
CA HIS A 67 -9.73 10.27 -4.23
C HIS A 67 -10.67 11.22 -3.46
N ILE A 68 -10.16 12.21 -2.73
CA ILE A 68 -11.05 13.09 -1.96
C ILE A 68 -12.01 13.87 -2.89
N GLY A 69 -13.29 13.93 -2.53
CA GLY A 69 -14.31 14.59 -3.35
C GLY A 69 -14.72 13.85 -4.63
N THR A 70 -14.21 12.64 -4.91
CA THR A 70 -14.76 11.83 -6.02
C THR A 70 -16.12 11.25 -5.63
N ARG A 71 -17.12 11.34 -6.52
CA ARG A 71 -18.49 10.84 -6.29
C ARG A 71 -18.61 9.31 -6.31
N ARG A 72 -17.66 8.61 -6.94
CA ARG A 72 -17.65 7.15 -7.05
C ARG A 72 -16.49 6.59 -6.23
N GLU A 73 -16.78 5.58 -5.41
CA GLU A 73 -15.74 4.80 -4.76
C GLU A 73 -14.92 4.05 -5.83
N PRO A 74 -13.58 3.99 -5.72
CA PRO A 74 -12.83 3.02 -6.49
C PRO A 74 -13.33 1.61 -6.13
N SER A 75 -13.48 0.74 -7.13
CA SER A 75 -14.02 -0.62 -6.97
C SER A 75 -13.19 -1.49 -6.03
N HIS A 76 -11.89 -1.21 -5.91
CA HIS A 76 -11.00 -1.73 -4.88
C HIS A 76 -9.73 -0.85 -4.77
N PRO A 77 -9.02 -0.91 -3.63
CA PRO A 77 -7.63 -0.45 -3.55
C PRO A 77 -6.76 -1.06 -4.65
N PHE A 78 -6.00 -0.23 -5.34
CA PHE A 78 -5.11 -0.65 -6.43
C PHE A 78 -3.69 -0.15 -6.17
N GLY A 79 -2.73 -0.96 -6.56
CA GLY A 79 -1.32 -0.63 -6.56
C GLY A 79 -0.59 -1.45 -7.64
N TRP A 80 0.67 -1.09 -7.85
CA TRP A 80 1.63 -1.93 -8.57
C TRP A 80 3.03 -1.61 -8.09
N VAL A 81 3.95 -2.55 -8.28
CA VAL A 81 5.39 -2.33 -8.12
C VAL A 81 6.13 -2.88 -9.33
N VAL A 82 7.18 -2.18 -9.76
CA VAL A 82 8.19 -2.70 -10.68
C VAL A 82 9.29 -3.32 -9.82
N THR A 83 9.39 -4.64 -9.82
CA THR A 83 10.25 -5.40 -8.90
C THR A 83 11.73 -5.20 -9.19
N GLU A 84 12.07 -4.88 -10.44
CA GLU A 84 13.45 -4.64 -10.87
C GLU A 84 14.01 -3.30 -10.37
N THR A 85 13.15 -2.29 -10.25
CA THR A 85 13.56 -0.90 -9.99
C THR A 85 13.06 -0.35 -8.65
N GLY A 86 12.23 -1.11 -7.93
CA GLY A 86 11.67 -0.70 -6.64
C GLY A 86 10.68 0.47 -6.76
N GLU A 87 10.05 0.63 -7.92
CA GLU A 87 9.14 1.72 -8.23
C GLU A 87 7.71 1.32 -7.93
N MET A 88 7.05 2.02 -7.01
CA MET A 88 5.73 1.63 -6.53
C MET A 88 4.69 2.70 -6.85
N PHE A 89 3.48 2.27 -7.19
CA PHE A 89 2.29 3.11 -7.24
C PHE A 89 1.26 2.61 -6.25
N LEU A 90 0.67 3.52 -5.49
CA LEU A 90 -0.42 3.24 -4.57
C LEU A 90 -1.59 4.21 -4.82
N CYS A 91 -2.75 3.64 -5.16
CA CYS A 91 -3.98 4.40 -5.42
C CYS A 91 -4.80 4.67 -4.15
N SER A 92 -4.48 3.98 -3.04
CA SER A 92 -5.16 4.16 -1.75
C SER A 92 -4.17 4.11 -0.59
N TYR A 93 -4.50 4.77 0.52
CA TYR A 93 -3.72 4.68 1.75
C TYR A 93 -3.96 3.37 2.53
N ASP A 94 -4.61 2.36 1.94
CA ASP A 94 -4.78 1.08 2.63
C ASP A 94 -3.43 0.42 2.89
N LYS A 95 -3.21 0.04 4.15
CA LYS A 95 -1.94 -0.55 4.60
C LYS A 95 -1.77 -1.99 4.11
N GLY A 96 -2.87 -2.72 3.91
CA GLY A 96 -2.85 -4.05 3.31
C GLY A 96 -2.36 -3.97 1.87
N THR A 97 -2.90 -3.05 1.07
CA THR A 97 -2.44 -2.80 -0.31
C THR A 97 -0.96 -2.40 -0.35
N ALA A 98 -0.50 -1.52 0.53
CA ALA A 98 0.93 -1.15 0.56
C ALA A 98 1.85 -2.36 0.86
N LEU A 99 1.42 -3.27 1.74
CA LEU A 99 2.17 -4.49 2.06
C LEU A 99 2.03 -5.57 0.97
N HIS A 100 0.89 -5.61 0.27
CA HIS A 100 0.69 -6.44 -0.93
C HIS A 100 1.70 -6.08 -2.00
N GLU A 101 1.85 -4.80 -2.32
CA GLU A 101 2.85 -4.36 -3.31
C GLU A 101 4.27 -4.62 -2.83
N LEU A 102 4.54 -4.47 -1.54
CA LEU A 102 5.84 -4.82 -0.97
C LEU A 102 6.12 -6.33 -1.07
N ALA A 103 5.09 -7.18 -1.00
CA ALA A 103 5.24 -8.64 -1.14
C ALA A 103 5.70 -9.02 -2.55
N HIS A 104 5.24 -8.33 -3.59
CA HIS A 104 5.74 -8.50 -4.95
C HIS A 104 7.24 -8.18 -5.03
N LEU A 105 7.66 -7.09 -4.39
CA LEU A 105 9.08 -6.71 -4.33
C LEU A 105 9.92 -7.73 -3.54
N GLU A 106 9.36 -8.31 -2.47
CA GLU A 106 10.05 -9.33 -1.65
C GLU A 106 10.22 -10.66 -2.38
N SER A 107 9.20 -11.11 -3.12
CA SER A 107 9.21 -12.42 -3.77
C SER A 107 9.76 -12.41 -5.20
N GLY A 108 9.74 -11.25 -5.88
CA GLY A 108 9.96 -11.16 -7.33
C GLY A 108 8.87 -11.85 -8.16
N ASP A 109 7.78 -12.26 -7.51
CA ASP A 109 6.70 -13.04 -8.09
C ASP A 109 5.44 -12.17 -8.24
N SER A 110 4.63 -12.46 -9.25
CA SER A 110 3.35 -11.79 -9.47
C SER A 110 2.36 -12.29 -8.42
N HIS A 111 1.41 -13.16 -8.73
CA HIS A 111 0.45 -13.67 -7.73
C HIS A 111 0.59 -15.17 -7.48
N GLY A 112 1.80 -15.70 -7.43
CA GLY A 112 2.10 -17.10 -7.09
C GLY A 112 2.18 -17.36 -5.59
N ASP A 113 2.54 -18.60 -5.23
CA ASP A 113 2.62 -19.04 -3.83
C ASP A 113 3.74 -18.34 -3.02
N PRO A 114 4.93 -18.01 -3.58
CA PRO A 114 5.93 -17.19 -2.89
C PRO A 114 5.38 -15.82 -2.49
N TRP A 115 4.72 -15.12 -3.42
CA TRP A 115 4.07 -13.84 -3.14
C TRP A 115 3.00 -13.96 -2.05
N ALA A 116 2.11 -14.95 -2.14
CA ALA A 116 1.03 -15.11 -1.16
C ALA A 116 1.60 -15.36 0.24
N ARG A 117 2.63 -16.20 0.38
CA ARG A 117 3.31 -16.44 1.67
C ARG A 117 3.90 -15.16 2.25
N ALA A 118 4.65 -14.41 1.44
CA ALA A 118 5.26 -13.14 1.85
C ALA A 118 4.18 -12.12 2.30
N CYS A 119 3.10 -11.99 1.53
CA CYS A 119 2.02 -11.06 1.82
C CYS A 119 1.34 -11.34 3.18
N PHE A 120 0.97 -12.60 3.44
CA PHE A 120 0.41 -13.01 4.74
C PHE A 120 1.37 -12.75 5.92
N GLU A 121 2.67 -12.97 5.73
CA GLU A 121 3.67 -12.69 6.76
C GLU A 121 3.83 -11.19 7.02
N LEU A 122 3.87 -10.38 5.97
CA LEU A 122 3.92 -8.92 6.08
C LEU A 122 2.71 -8.39 6.84
N HIS A 123 1.50 -8.84 6.51
CA HIS A 123 0.29 -8.47 7.23
C HIS A 123 0.39 -8.76 8.72
N ARG A 124 0.74 -10.00 9.09
CA ARG A 124 0.85 -10.42 10.49
C ARG A 124 1.91 -9.66 11.27
N LYS A 125 3.02 -9.29 10.60
CA LYS A 125 4.16 -8.61 11.23
C LYS A 125 3.94 -7.10 11.40
N PHE A 126 3.26 -6.45 10.47
CA PHE A 126 3.20 -4.99 10.40
C PHE A 126 1.80 -4.39 10.63
N LEU A 127 0.73 -5.17 10.45
CA LEU A 127 -0.63 -4.69 10.73
C LEU A 127 -1.04 -5.00 12.18
N PRO A 128 -1.91 -4.17 12.78
CA PRO A 128 -2.55 -4.54 14.04
C PRO A 128 -3.43 -5.78 13.85
N ARG A 129 -3.52 -6.63 14.87
CA ARG A 129 -4.25 -7.91 14.83
C ARG A 129 -5.68 -7.79 14.28
N ALA A 130 -6.37 -6.69 14.57
CA ALA A 130 -7.72 -6.43 14.08
C ALA A 130 -7.80 -6.22 12.56
N ALA A 131 -6.73 -5.75 11.90
CA ALA A 131 -6.69 -5.49 10.47
C ALA A 131 -6.14 -6.66 9.64
N VAL A 132 -5.37 -7.57 10.26
CA VAL A 132 -4.73 -8.70 9.57
C VAL A 132 -5.73 -9.54 8.79
N ARG A 133 -6.86 -9.92 9.42
CA ARG A 133 -7.83 -10.80 8.77
C ARG A 133 -8.45 -10.17 7.52
N ALA A 134 -8.76 -8.88 7.56
CA ALA A 134 -9.30 -8.16 6.41
C ALA A 134 -8.28 -8.09 5.26
N ALA A 135 -7.01 -7.79 5.58
CA ALA A 135 -5.95 -7.76 4.59
C ALA A 135 -5.67 -9.15 3.99
N ASP A 136 -5.60 -10.20 4.82
CA ASP A 136 -5.43 -11.59 4.35
C ASP A 136 -6.59 -12.03 3.45
N LEU A 137 -7.82 -11.56 3.71
CA LEU A 137 -8.96 -11.84 2.83
C LEU A 137 -8.81 -11.22 1.44
N GLU A 138 -8.23 -10.04 1.31
CA GLU A 138 -7.97 -9.43 -0.01
C GLU A 138 -6.99 -10.28 -0.84
N VAL A 139 -5.99 -10.90 -0.20
CA VAL A 139 -5.06 -11.84 -0.85
C VAL A 139 -5.80 -13.06 -1.44
N THR A 140 -6.93 -13.46 -0.85
CA THR A 140 -7.73 -14.61 -1.33
C THR A 140 -8.49 -14.34 -2.63
N ARG A 141 -8.43 -13.12 -3.18
CA ARG A 141 -8.86 -12.86 -4.57
C ARG A 141 -8.07 -13.70 -5.56
N TYR A 142 -6.81 -13.99 -5.24
CA TYR A 142 -5.89 -14.79 -6.05
C TYR A 142 -5.92 -16.27 -5.63
N LEU A 143 -5.68 -17.17 -6.59
CA LEU A 143 -5.68 -18.62 -6.34
C LEU A 143 -4.63 -19.04 -5.31
N SER A 144 -3.42 -18.47 -5.39
CA SER A 144 -2.33 -18.65 -4.42
C SER A 144 -2.74 -18.24 -3.01
N GLY A 145 -3.39 -17.08 -2.88
CA GLY A 145 -3.94 -16.61 -1.61
C GLY A 145 -4.98 -17.54 -1.01
N ARG A 146 -5.85 -18.14 -1.84
CA ARG A 146 -6.82 -19.16 -1.37
C ARG A 146 -6.13 -20.43 -0.88
N ARG A 147 -5.10 -20.89 -1.60
CA ARG A 147 -4.28 -22.05 -1.17
C ARG A 147 -3.58 -21.77 0.15
N GLU A 148 -2.98 -20.59 0.27
CA GLU A 148 -2.26 -20.16 1.47
C GLU A 148 -3.21 -20.00 2.67
N TRP A 149 -4.41 -19.44 2.46
CA TRP A 149 -5.45 -19.39 3.48
C TRP A 149 -5.81 -20.79 3.98
N LYS A 150 -6.14 -21.72 3.07
CA LYS A 150 -6.49 -23.10 3.43
C LYS A 150 -5.35 -23.78 4.18
N ARG A 151 -4.09 -23.57 3.76
CA ARG A 151 -2.90 -24.11 4.43
C ARG A 151 -2.79 -23.59 5.87
N ARG A 152 -3.09 -22.32 6.12
CA ARG A 152 -2.91 -21.69 7.43
C ARG A 152 -4.08 -21.90 8.40
N PHE A 153 -5.29 -22.01 7.88
CA PHE A 153 -6.51 -22.03 8.71
C PHE A 153 -7.32 -23.33 8.59
N GLY A 154 -6.96 -24.24 7.69
CA GLY A 154 -7.68 -25.51 7.47
C GLY A 154 -9.04 -25.36 6.78
N GLU A 155 -9.50 -24.13 6.52
CA GLU A 155 -10.82 -23.83 5.98
C GLU A 155 -10.74 -23.12 4.61
N ARG A 156 -11.87 -23.05 3.90
CA ARG A 156 -11.99 -22.18 2.71
C ARG A 156 -12.16 -20.73 3.17
N PRO A 157 -11.57 -19.75 2.48
CA PRO A 157 -11.78 -18.36 2.84
C PRO A 157 -13.25 -17.98 2.66
N PRO A 158 -13.82 -17.16 3.58
CA PRO A 158 -15.15 -16.62 3.39
C PRO A 158 -15.19 -15.71 2.16
N LYS A 159 -16.40 -15.46 1.64
CA LYS A 159 -16.59 -14.54 0.51
C LYS A 159 -16.03 -13.16 0.88
N GLN A 160 -15.22 -12.57 0.00
CA GLN A 160 -14.61 -11.27 0.30
C GLN A 160 -15.71 -10.20 0.43
N PRO A 161 -15.66 -9.35 1.48
CA PRO A 161 -16.50 -8.17 1.51
C PRO A 161 -16.09 -7.22 0.38
N VAL A 162 -17.04 -6.46 -0.18
CA VAL A 162 -16.70 -5.34 -1.05
C VAL A 162 -16.21 -4.19 -0.15
N PRO A 163 -14.93 -3.76 -0.24
CA PRO A 163 -14.41 -2.70 0.63
C PRO A 163 -15.19 -1.40 0.39
N LYS A 164 -15.54 -0.68 1.46
CA LYS A 164 -16.09 0.68 1.36
C LYS A 164 -14.95 1.70 1.50
N SER A 165 -14.86 2.65 0.58
CA SER A 165 -13.79 3.66 0.58
C SER A 165 -13.94 4.65 1.73
N ALA A 166 -12.91 4.81 2.56
CA ALA A 166 -12.88 5.82 3.62
C ALA A 166 -12.76 7.28 3.10
N TRP A 167 -12.66 7.46 1.78
CA TRP A 167 -12.68 8.77 1.12
C TRP A 167 -14.08 9.30 0.80
N VAL A 168 -15.09 8.43 0.81
CA VAL A 168 -16.48 8.85 0.59
C VAL A 168 -17.11 9.16 1.95
N LYS A 169 -17.18 10.46 2.26
CA LYS A 169 -18.12 10.94 3.27
C LYS A 169 -19.52 10.61 2.77
N ARG A 170 -20.32 9.98 3.63
CA ARG A 170 -21.77 9.96 3.47
C ARG A 170 -22.31 11.35 3.73
#